data_AF-A0A2N5GPM7-F1
#
_entry.id   AF-A0A2N5GPM7-F1
#
_cell.length_a   1.000
_cell.length_b   1.000
_cell.length_c   1.000
_cell.angle_alpha   90.00
_cell.angle_beta   90.00
_cell.angle_gamma   90.00
#
_symmetry.space_group_name_H-M   'P 1'
#
loop_
_entity.id
_entity.type
_entity.pdbx_description
1 polymer ?
#
loop_
_entity_poly.entity_id
_entity_poly.type
_entity_poly.pdbx_seq_one_letter_code
_entity_poly.pdbx_strand_id
1 'polypeptide(L)' 'MPQQPPNTNGQMILTELETSDIKGKLQVIKDAFEPSDEQPAADTFYLTVAYNRANPVFLINGDTVEMLLLEMGNDDAKIT' A
#
# COMPACT_ATOMS: atom_id res chain seq x y z
N MET A 1 4.86 -11.25 18.45
CA MET A 1 3.46 -10.99 18.03
C MET A 1 3.53 -10.00 16.89
N PRO A 2 2.76 -10.15 15.78
CA PRO A 2 2.67 -9.09 14.79
C PRO A 2 2.17 -7.83 15.51
N GLN A 3 2.82 -6.68 15.31
CA GLN A 3 2.27 -5.42 15.80
C GLN A 3 0.89 -5.23 15.15
N GLN A 4 -0.04 -4.57 15.83
CA GLN A 4 -1.27 -4.15 15.18
C GLN A 4 -1.01 -2.85 14.42
N PRO A 5 -1.72 -2.56 13.32
CA PRO A 5 -1.66 -1.24 12.70
C PRO A 5 -1.97 -0.17 13.76
N PRO A 6 -1.41 1.04 13.63
CA PRO A 6 -1.75 2.13 14.55
C PRO A 6 -3.28 2.29 14.64
N ASN A 7 -3.82 2.35 15.86
CA ASN A 7 -5.24 2.59 16.12
C ASN A 7 -5.64 4.06 15.85
N THR A 8 -4.97 4.73 14.93
CA THR A 8 -5.30 6.07 14.48
C THR A 8 -6.24 5.95 13.29
N ASN A 9 -7.45 6.47 13.41
CA ASN A 9 -8.28 6.78 12.25
C ASN A 9 -7.54 7.85 11.42
N GLY A 10 -7.50 7.70 10.09
CA GLY A 10 -6.81 8.62 9.19
C GLY A 10 -5.41 8.15 8.77
N GLN A 11 -4.85 8.89 7.81
CA GLN A 11 -3.54 8.60 7.22
C GLN A 11 -2.42 8.70 8.26
N MET A 12 -1.46 7.78 8.18
CA MET A 12 -0.23 7.85 8.97
C MET A 12 0.68 8.96 8.42
N ILE A 13 1.32 9.69 9.32
CA ILE A 13 2.37 10.64 8.93
C ILE A 13 3.64 9.83 8.63
N LEU A 14 4.08 9.86 7.38
CA LEU A 14 5.27 9.19 6.89
C LEU A 14 6.34 10.21 6.54
N THR A 15 7.61 9.86 6.76
CA THR A 15 8.74 10.58 6.18
C THR A 15 8.80 10.35 4.66
N GLU A 16 9.49 11.21 3.92
CA GLU A 16 9.69 11.01 2.46
C GLU A 16 10.33 9.66 2.13
N LEU A 17 11.27 9.20 2.96
CA LEU A 17 11.93 7.92 2.80
C LEU A 17 10.97 6.74 3.03
N GLU A 18 10.17 6.78 4.10
CA GLU A 18 9.15 5.76 4.37
C GLU A 18 8.09 5.74 3.27
N THR A 19 7.63 6.91 2.83
CA THR A 19 6.70 7.04 1.70
C THR A 19 7.24 6.36 0.45
N SER A 20 8.50 6.64 0.07
CA SER A 20 9.12 6.04 -1.12
C SER A 20 9.31 4.52 -0.98
N ASP A 21 9.79 4.05 0.18
CA ASP A 21 10.00 2.62 0.44
C ASP A 21 8.68 1.83 0.45
N ILE A 22 7.66 2.35 1.14
CA ILE A 22 6.34 1.71 1.22
C ILE A 22 5.67 1.69 -0.15
N LYS A 23 5.74 2.79 -0.92
CA LYS A 23 5.24 2.82 -2.31
C LYS A 23 5.90 1.75 -3.17
N GLY A 24 7.22 1.64 -3.13
CA GLY A 24 7.95 0.62 -3.89
C GLY A 24 7.47 -0.79 -3.56
N LYS A 25 7.26 -1.08 -2.27
CA LYS A 25 6.75 -2.39 -1.82
C LYS A 25 5.30 -2.62 -2.26
N LEU A 26 4.43 -1.63 -2.14
CA LEU A 26 3.04 -1.71 -2.58
C LEU A 26 2.95 -1.92 -4.10
N GLN A 27 3.81 -1.26 -4.88
CA GLN A 27 3.90 -1.46 -6.33
C GLN A 27 4.31 -2.89 -6.66
N VAL A 28 5.35 -3.43 -6.01
CA VAL A 28 5.76 -4.83 -6.21
C VAL A 28 4.64 -5.82 -5.89
N ILE A 29 3.88 -5.59 -4.81
CA ILE A 29 2.72 -6.43 -4.46
C ILE A 29 1.62 -6.31 -5.52
N LYS A 30 1.33 -5.09 -5.99
CA LYS A 30 0.33 -4.83 -7.04
C LYS A 30 0.73 -5.46 -8.37
N ASP A 31 2.00 -5.41 -8.76
CA ASP A 31 2.49 -6.01 -10.01
C ASP A 31 2.54 -7.53 -9.96
N ALA A 32 2.73 -8.10 -8.77
CA ALA A 32 2.63 -9.54 -8.56
C ALA A 32 1.19 -10.05 -8.49
N PHE A 33 0.20 -9.15 -8.45
CA PHE A 33 -1.21 -9.52 -8.43
C PHE A 33 -1.68 -9.83 -9.85
N GLU A 34 -2.05 -11.09 -10.10
CA GLU A 34 -2.66 -11.52 -11.35
C GLU A 34 -4.19 -11.42 -11.25
N PRO A 35 -4.84 -10.44 -11.92
CA PRO A 35 -6.29 -10.32 -11.89
C PRO A 35 -6.94 -11.52 -12.60
N SER A 36 -8.14 -11.87 -12.14
CA SER A 36 -8.96 -12.94 -12.72
C SER A 36 -10.42 -12.48 -12.88
N ASP A 37 -11.23 -13.29 -13.56
CA ASP A 37 -12.66 -13.02 -13.74
C ASP A 37 -13.42 -12.90 -12.39
N GLU A 38 -12.91 -13.53 -11.32
CA GLU A 38 -13.49 -13.48 -9.97
C GLU A 38 -12.86 -12.37 -9.10
N GLN A 39 -11.72 -11.80 -9.50
CA GLN A 39 -11.02 -10.74 -8.75
C GLN A 39 -10.34 -9.73 -9.70
N PRO A 40 -11.01 -8.61 -10.03
CA PRO A 40 -10.61 -7.74 -11.14
C PRO A 40 -9.39 -6.83 -10.86
N ALA A 41 -9.07 -6.50 -9.60
CA ALA A 41 -7.85 -5.76 -9.23
C ALA A 41 -7.49 -5.95 -7.75
N ALA A 42 -6.22 -5.72 -7.40
CA ALA A 42 -5.78 -5.62 -6.01
C ALA A 42 -6.40 -4.37 -5.35
N ASP A 43 -7.32 -4.57 -4.42
CA ASP A 43 -7.93 -3.48 -3.66
C ASP A 43 -7.05 -3.03 -2.48
N THR A 44 -7.46 -1.92 -1.84
CA THR A 44 -6.78 -1.38 -0.64
C THR A 44 -6.61 -2.44 0.44
N PHE A 45 -7.64 -3.27 0.66
CA PHE A 45 -7.63 -4.28 1.70
C PHE A 45 -6.56 -5.34 1.43
N TYR A 46 -6.54 -5.89 0.23
CA TYR A 46 -5.54 -6.86 -0.21
C TYR A 46 -4.13 -6.29 -0.06
N LEU A 47 -3.89 -5.09 -0.58
CA LEU A 47 -2.57 -4.45 -0.54
C LEU A 47 -2.12 -4.18 0.90
N THR A 48 -3.03 -3.72 1.76
CA THR A 48 -2.75 -3.50 3.19
C THR A 48 -2.37 -4.81 3.88
N VAL A 49 -3.16 -5.87 3.70
CA VAL A 49 -2.92 -7.18 4.32
C VAL A 49 -1.63 -7.80 3.81
N ALA A 50 -1.40 -7.78 2.50
CA ALA A 50 -0.21 -8.33 1.87
C ALA A 50 1.05 -7.60 2.35
N TYR A 51 1.02 -6.26 2.36
CA TYR A 51 2.12 -5.44 2.84
C TYR A 51 2.42 -5.74 4.32
N ASN A 52 1.40 -5.73 5.18
CA ASN A 52 1.57 -5.95 6.63
C ASN A 52 2.08 -7.36 6.94
N ARG A 53 1.69 -8.35 6.13
CA ARG A 53 2.21 -9.73 6.24
C ARG A 53 3.69 -9.81 5.85
N ALA A 54 4.11 -9.07 4.84
CA ALA A 54 5.51 -9.00 4.40
C ALA A 54 6.38 -8.13 5.32
N ASN A 55 5.79 -7.14 6.01
CA ASN A 55 6.50 -6.13 6.81
C ASN A 55 6.00 -6.10 8.27
N PRO A 56 6.15 -7.19 9.06
CA PRO A 56 5.53 -7.31 10.38
C PRO A 56 6.04 -6.31 11.44
N VAL A 57 7.11 -5.58 11.14
CA VAL A 57 7.74 -4.59 12.04
C VAL A 57 7.15 -3.20 11.86
N PHE A 58 6.64 -2.87 10.67
CA PHE A 58 6.10 -1.55 10.35
C PHE A 58 4.78 -1.75 9.61
N LEU A 59 3.69 -1.79 10.38
CA LEU A 59 2.35 -1.97 9.82
C LEU A 59 1.73 -0.63 9.43
N ILE A 60 0.98 -0.64 8.33
CA ILE A 60 0.20 0.50 7.84
C ILE A 60 -1.30 0.22 7.86
N ASN A 61 -2.10 1.28 7.90
CA ASN A 61 -3.56 1.22 7.79
C ASN A 61 -4.03 1.45 6.34
N GLY A 62 -5.31 1.15 6.08
CA GLY A 62 -5.91 1.27 4.74
C GLY A 62 -5.89 2.71 4.21
N ASP A 63 -6.21 3.70 5.04
CA ASP A 63 -6.20 5.13 4.65
C ASP A 63 -4.81 5.56 4.12
N THR A 64 -3.74 5.05 4.73
CA THR A 64 -2.36 5.29 4.28
C THR A 64 -2.10 4.63 2.93
N VAL A 65 -2.58 3.39 2.72
CA VAL A 65 -2.46 2.71 1.42
C VAL A 65 -3.21 3.47 0.33
N GLU A 66 -4.43 3.94 0.59
CA GLU A 66 -5.21 4.73 -0.39
C GLU A 66 -4.49 6.01 -0.80
N MET A 67 -3.95 6.75 0.17
CA MET A 67 -3.16 7.95 -0.09
C MET A 67 -1.97 7.64 -0.99
N LEU A 68 -1.19 6.61 -0.66
CA LEU A 68 0.00 6.24 -1.43
C LEU A 68 -0.36 5.78 -2.85
N LEU A 69 -1.45 5.04 -3.03
CA LEU A 69 -1.93 4.59 -4.34
C LEU A 69 -2.40 5.74 -5.23
N LEU A 70 -3.07 6.75 -4.66
CA LEU A 70 -3.46 7.95 -5.41
C LEU A 70 -2.24 8.72 -5.92
N GLU A 71 -1.19 8.81 -5.10
CA GLU A 71 0.06 9.42 -5.52
C GLU A 71 0.75 8.62 -6.64
N MET A 72 0.74 7.28 -6.56
CA MET A 72 1.31 6.41 -7.60
C MET A 72 0.60 6.59 -8.96
N GLY A 73 -0.73 6.63 -8.97
CA GLY A 73 -1.49 6.84 -10.21
C GLY A 73 -1.27 8.23 -10.85
N ASN A 74 -0.92 9.23 -10.06
CA ASN A 74 -0.56 10.56 -10.56
C ASN A 74 0.86 10.62 -11.13
N ASP A 75 1.76 9.73 -10.71
CA ASP A 75 3.13 9.65 -11.25
C ASP A 75 3.16 8.92 -12.60
N ASP A 76 2.30 7.91 -12.80
CA ASP A 76 2.11 7.24 -14.11
C ASP A 76 1.60 8.22 -15.20
N ALA A 77 0.80 9.23 -14.82
CA ALA A 77 0.24 10.22 -15.74
C ALA A 77 1.26 11.27 -16.24
N LYS A 78 2.46 11.34 -15.66
CA LYS A 78 3.48 12.35 -16.03
C LYS A 78 4.50 11.86 -17.06
N ILE A 79 4.38 10.62 -17.56
CA ILE A 79 5.30 10.03 -18.56
C ILE A 79 4.63 9.90 -19.94
N THR A 80 3.81 10.88 -20.35
CA THR A 80 3.27 10.99 -21.73
C THR A 80 3.42 12.39 -22.30
#